data_AF-A0A7D9DBY5-F1
#
_entry.id   AF-A0A7D9DBY5-F1
#
_cell.length_a   1.000
_cell.length_b   1.000
_cell.length_c   1.000
_cell.angle_alpha   90.00
_cell.angle_beta   90.00
_cell.angle_gamma   90.00
#
_symmetry.space_group_name_H-M   'P 1'
#
loop_
_entity.id
_entity.type
_entity.pdbx_description
1 polymer ?
#
loop_
_entity_poly.entity_id
_entity_poly.type
_entity_poly.pdbx_seq_one_letter_code
_entity_poly.pdbx_strand_id
1 'polypeptide(L)'
;MKISGDPFYAFLSGSGGVGKSQLIKSIYQAALKHYNKRAGEDFRRVQVLLLAPTGKAAYLIKGNTIHSALSIPASQSLKIYKPLDSDLKGSKDDFGGVSIITIGDLFQLKPVIDGYIFTDLQSLNYYSVLAPNLWKKYFRMFGLDKIMRQRESKMFAEILNRLREGKHTTADLQKLKERCVPESNCPQEAPRLFIQNALVDKYNEQVYESFTDDRYTIKAQDSVIGAASAELKVKEKIMRQVPYVQQLAHKLKLAVGQRTEVATNVRTDDGLTNGASNIIKLIQLTDVNKPSGLIWVQFDYEDVGRKTRQENRTLYVRGIQSTWTPIKPVTTQFPCQSIVVNLNSNRAIPHIHYVALSRVTTIEGLYITDLCEDKISVDQRVVKEMELLRTEQSLNLCFKPLYMLDQSDLKVCYLNARSLQKHIEDVRKDINYSSMDIVIFTETRFNSSDTDDIYNIDGYRLFRNDVSQGTGPGRPYGGTAVYSRVPLKEGYPYAHNVNGIEFTIIKTESNPHLNIIGVYRSPGIATYITSTVFTT
;
A
#
# COMPACT_ATOMS: atom_id res chain seq x y z
N MET A 1 -7.00 -11.57 -15.60
CA MET A 1 -5.91 -12.44 -16.09
C MET A 1 -6.48 -13.81 -16.44
N LYS A 2 -6.54 -14.16 -17.73
CA LYS A 2 -6.10 -15.51 -18.11
C LYS A 2 -4.57 -15.51 -17.94
N ILE A 3 -4.03 -16.49 -17.23
CA ILE A 3 -2.59 -16.74 -17.18
C ILE A 3 -2.37 -17.86 -18.19
N SER A 4 -1.57 -17.60 -19.23
CA SER A 4 -1.12 -18.67 -20.13
C SER A 4 -0.02 -19.48 -19.44
N GLY A 5 0.58 -20.47 -20.12
CA GLY A 5 1.70 -21.23 -19.53
C GLY A 5 2.96 -20.37 -19.33
N ASP A 6 3.01 -19.22 -19.98
CA ASP A 6 4.21 -18.41 -20.19
C ASP A 6 4.42 -17.38 -19.07
N PRO A 7 5.68 -17.03 -18.74
CA PRO A 7 5.98 -15.98 -17.78
C PRO A 7 5.57 -14.60 -18.29
N PHE A 8 4.98 -13.78 -17.41
CA PHE A 8 4.56 -12.41 -17.72
C PHE A 8 5.21 -11.36 -16.79
N TYR A 9 5.46 -10.18 -17.32
CA TYR A 9 6.23 -9.13 -16.65
C TYR A 9 5.46 -7.80 -16.64
N ALA A 10 5.02 -7.38 -15.45
CA ALA A 10 4.14 -6.22 -15.28
C ALA A 10 4.69 -5.23 -14.24
N PHE A 11 4.53 -3.93 -14.49
CA PHE A 11 4.87 -2.86 -13.56
C PHE A 11 3.62 -2.05 -13.19
N LEU A 12 3.22 -2.07 -11.92
CA LEU A 12 2.14 -1.22 -11.40
C LEU A 12 2.74 0.05 -10.79
N SER A 13 2.62 1.14 -11.53
CA SER A 13 3.10 2.47 -11.16
C SER A 13 1.96 3.35 -10.62
N GLY A 14 2.30 4.54 -10.14
CA GLY A 14 1.36 5.54 -9.64
C GLY A 14 1.95 6.31 -8.46
N SER A 15 1.29 7.37 -8.00
CA SER A 15 1.85 8.24 -6.95
C SER A 15 1.76 7.64 -5.54
N GLY A 16 2.45 8.25 -4.58
CA GLY A 16 2.35 7.96 -3.14
C GLY A 16 0.97 8.29 -2.59
N GLY A 17 0.08 7.30 -2.53
CA GLY A 17 -1.28 7.45 -1.98
C GLY A 17 -2.36 6.69 -2.75
N VAL A 18 -2.10 6.23 -3.97
CA VAL A 18 -3.06 5.54 -4.87
C VAL A 18 -3.41 4.09 -4.48
N GLY A 19 -3.24 3.70 -3.22
CA GLY A 19 -3.64 2.37 -2.73
C GLY A 19 -2.77 1.17 -3.15
N LYS A 20 -1.58 1.37 -3.74
CA LYS A 20 -0.65 0.30 -4.20
C LYS A 20 -0.55 -0.91 -3.23
N SER A 21 -0.33 -0.68 -1.94
CA SER A 21 -0.20 -1.75 -0.93
C SER A 21 -1.48 -2.57 -0.70
N GLN A 22 -2.65 -2.02 -0.99
CA GLN A 22 -3.93 -2.76 -0.96
C GLN A 22 -4.11 -3.58 -2.24
N LEU A 23 -3.72 -3.04 -3.40
CA LEU A 23 -3.72 -3.80 -4.66
C LEU A 23 -2.79 -5.02 -4.58
N ILE A 24 -1.62 -4.90 -3.95
CA ILE A 24 -0.71 -6.03 -3.68
C ILE A 24 -1.44 -7.15 -2.93
N LYS A 25 -2.20 -6.82 -1.87
CA LYS A 25 -2.96 -7.81 -1.08
C LYS A 25 -4.04 -8.50 -1.92
N SER A 26 -4.77 -7.73 -2.74
CA SER A 26 -5.80 -8.28 -3.64
C SER A 26 -5.21 -9.21 -4.71
N ILE A 27 -4.10 -8.81 -5.36
CA ILE A 27 -3.40 -9.62 -6.35
C ILE A 27 -2.86 -10.90 -5.71
N TYR A 28 -2.24 -10.81 -4.52
CA TYR A 28 -1.70 -11.96 -3.80
C TYR A 28 -2.79 -12.99 -3.44
N GLN A 29 -3.92 -12.54 -2.91
CA GLN A 29 -5.05 -13.42 -2.59
C GLN A 29 -5.69 -14.04 -3.84
N ALA A 30 -5.79 -13.29 -4.94
CA ALA A 30 -6.27 -13.82 -6.22
C ALA A 30 -5.30 -14.85 -6.82
N ALA A 31 -3.99 -14.63 -6.72
CA ALA A 31 -2.95 -15.54 -7.20
C ALA A 31 -2.91 -16.83 -6.37
N LEU A 32 -2.91 -16.75 -5.02
CA LEU A 32 -3.03 -17.93 -4.15
C LEU A 32 -4.30 -18.74 -4.48
N LYS A 33 -5.45 -18.08 -4.65
CA LYS A 33 -6.71 -18.72 -5.05
C LYS A 33 -6.72 -19.23 -6.50
N HIS A 34 -5.74 -18.84 -7.33
CA HIS A 34 -5.58 -19.38 -8.67
C HIS A 34 -4.72 -20.66 -8.65
N TYR A 35 -3.53 -20.59 -8.04
CA TYR A 35 -2.59 -21.71 -8.02
C TYR A 35 -3.03 -22.84 -7.08
N ASN A 36 -3.50 -22.53 -5.86
CA ASN A 36 -3.86 -23.55 -4.85
C ASN A 36 -5.23 -24.22 -5.12
N LYS A 37 -5.65 -24.36 -6.39
CA LYS A 37 -6.95 -24.91 -6.81
C LYS A 37 -6.95 -26.40 -7.11
N ARG A 38 -5.78 -27.02 -7.26
CA ARG A 38 -5.65 -28.44 -7.61
C ARG A 38 -5.49 -29.28 -6.35
N ALA A 39 -6.39 -30.25 -6.17
CA ALA A 39 -6.24 -31.25 -5.12
C ALA A 39 -4.98 -32.10 -5.40
N GLY A 40 -4.21 -32.37 -4.35
CA GLY A 40 -2.96 -33.16 -4.44
C GLY A 40 -1.68 -32.36 -4.68
N GLU A 41 -1.72 -31.03 -4.80
CA GLU A 41 -0.48 -30.23 -4.80
C GLU A 41 0.17 -30.16 -3.41
N ASP A 42 1.51 -30.18 -3.37
CA ASP A 42 2.28 -30.07 -2.13
C ASP A 42 2.17 -28.66 -1.54
N PHE A 43 1.44 -28.55 -0.43
CA PHE A 43 1.21 -27.31 0.33
C PHE A 43 2.50 -26.64 0.85
N ARG A 44 3.65 -27.34 0.83
CA ARG A 44 4.97 -26.79 1.18
C ARG A 44 5.62 -26.03 0.02
N ARG A 45 5.13 -26.18 -1.22
CA ARG A 45 5.66 -25.51 -2.40
C ARG A 45 5.20 -24.05 -2.45
N VAL A 46 6.16 -23.12 -2.41
CA VAL A 46 5.87 -21.67 -2.52
C VAL A 46 5.43 -21.33 -3.95
N GLN A 47 4.11 -21.24 -4.17
CA GLN A 47 3.54 -20.85 -5.47
C GLN A 47 3.62 -19.33 -5.73
N VAL A 48 3.60 -18.49 -4.68
CA VAL A 48 3.63 -17.02 -4.79
C VAL A 48 4.48 -16.41 -3.67
N LEU A 49 5.50 -15.62 -4.03
CA LEU A 49 6.42 -14.97 -3.10
C LEU A 49 6.24 -13.44 -3.11
N LEU A 50 5.97 -12.85 -1.95
CA LEU A 50 5.90 -11.39 -1.79
C LEU A 50 7.22 -10.83 -1.27
N LEU A 51 7.81 -9.89 -2.03
CA LEU A 51 9.09 -9.24 -1.73
C LEU A 51 8.97 -7.72 -1.69
N ALA A 52 9.80 -7.08 -0.87
CA ALA A 52 9.99 -5.63 -0.87
C ALA A 52 11.45 -5.24 -0.55
N PRO A 53 11.92 -4.03 -0.94
CA PRO A 53 13.30 -3.61 -0.67
C PRO A 53 13.58 -3.30 0.82
N THR A 54 12.55 -3.01 1.64
CA THR A 54 12.69 -2.65 3.06
C THR A 54 11.71 -3.43 3.96
N GLY A 55 12.07 -3.68 5.22
CA GLY A 55 11.28 -4.52 6.16
C GLY A 55 9.86 -4.03 6.37
N LYS A 56 9.71 -2.73 6.61
CA LYS A 56 8.46 -1.96 6.68
C LYS A 56 7.57 -2.18 5.45
N ALA A 57 8.14 -2.08 4.25
CA ALA A 57 7.41 -2.29 3.01
C ALA A 57 6.99 -3.77 2.87
N ALA A 58 7.83 -4.70 3.32
CA ALA A 58 7.53 -6.13 3.36
C ALA A 58 6.38 -6.45 4.33
N TYR A 59 6.38 -5.91 5.55
CA TYR A 59 5.30 -6.10 6.52
C TYR A 59 3.97 -5.50 6.05
N LEU A 60 3.99 -4.29 5.46
CA LEU A 60 2.78 -3.65 4.92
C LEU A 60 2.05 -4.53 3.88
N ILE A 61 2.77 -5.45 3.22
CA ILE A 61 2.24 -6.44 2.27
C ILE A 61 2.18 -7.87 2.83
N LYS A 62 2.67 -8.12 4.05
CA LYS A 62 2.90 -9.43 4.68
C LYS A 62 3.83 -10.37 3.87
N GLY A 63 4.89 -9.80 3.30
CA GLY A 63 5.97 -10.51 2.60
C GLY A 63 7.32 -10.39 3.30
N ASN A 64 8.38 -10.77 2.59
CA ASN A 64 9.77 -10.73 3.06
C ASN A 64 10.58 -9.59 2.42
N THR A 65 11.77 -9.28 2.95
CA THR A 65 12.71 -8.42 2.21
C THR A 65 13.37 -9.20 1.09
N ILE A 66 13.70 -8.52 -0.03
CA ILE A 66 14.44 -9.11 -1.16
C ILE A 66 15.74 -9.77 -0.65
N HIS A 67 16.50 -9.05 0.18
CA HIS A 67 17.73 -9.52 0.80
C HIS A 67 17.55 -10.81 1.64
N SER A 68 16.52 -10.87 2.49
CA SER A 68 16.27 -12.04 3.34
C SER A 68 15.78 -13.26 2.54
N ALA A 69 14.88 -13.04 1.57
CA ALA A 69 14.28 -14.13 0.80
C ALA A 69 15.18 -14.72 -0.29
N LEU A 70 16.14 -13.94 -0.80
CA LEU A 70 17.10 -14.37 -1.82
C LEU A 70 18.52 -14.59 -1.26
N SER A 71 18.68 -14.52 0.07
CA SER A 71 19.98 -14.64 0.78
C SER A 71 21.06 -13.65 0.29
N ILE A 72 20.67 -12.45 -0.13
CA ILE A 72 21.59 -11.40 -0.60
C ILE A 72 22.03 -10.54 0.60
N PRO A 73 23.34 -10.38 0.87
CA PRO A 73 23.85 -9.51 1.93
C PRO A 73 23.49 -8.03 1.70
N ALA A 74 22.87 -7.40 2.69
CA ALA A 74 22.37 -6.02 2.61
C ALA A 74 23.47 -4.92 2.57
N SER A 75 24.75 -5.30 2.57
CA SER A 75 25.91 -4.39 2.54
C SER A 75 26.67 -4.38 1.21
N GLN A 76 26.19 -5.12 0.20
CA GLN A 76 26.83 -5.20 -1.12
C GLN A 76 25.93 -4.59 -2.21
N SER A 77 26.56 -3.93 -3.19
CA SER A 77 25.89 -3.51 -4.42
C SER A 77 25.47 -4.74 -5.23
N LEU A 78 24.27 -4.70 -5.82
CA LEU A 78 23.79 -5.80 -6.69
C LEU A 78 24.68 -6.01 -7.93
N LYS A 79 25.54 -5.04 -8.28
CA LYS A 79 26.52 -5.11 -9.36
C LYS A 79 27.58 -6.22 -9.19
N ILE A 80 27.75 -6.77 -7.99
CA ILE A 80 28.72 -7.85 -7.72
C ILE A 80 28.07 -9.24 -7.88
N TYR A 81 26.74 -9.32 -7.89
CA TYR A 81 26.03 -10.58 -8.03
C TYR A 81 26.01 -11.05 -9.49
N LYS A 82 26.17 -12.36 -9.71
CA LYS A 82 25.77 -12.96 -10.98
C LYS A 82 24.29 -12.63 -11.26
N PRO A 83 23.90 -12.42 -12.52
CA PRO A 83 22.49 -12.42 -12.91
C PRO A 83 21.76 -13.69 -12.43
N LEU A 84 20.43 -13.63 -12.41
CA LEU A 84 19.58 -14.81 -12.24
C LEU A 84 19.71 -15.73 -13.46
N ASP A 85 20.79 -16.51 -13.47
CA ASP A 85 21.12 -17.48 -14.51
C ASP A 85 20.17 -18.68 -14.47
N SER A 86 20.04 -19.31 -15.62
CA SER A 86 19.23 -20.49 -15.93
C SER A 86 19.40 -21.65 -14.93
N ASP A 87 20.61 -21.83 -14.41
CA ASP A 87 20.97 -22.89 -13.45
C ASP A 87 20.13 -22.89 -12.16
N LEU A 88 19.60 -21.75 -11.70
CA LEU A 88 18.80 -21.68 -10.46
C LEU A 88 17.45 -22.40 -10.55
N LYS A 89 17.05 -22.84 -11.74
CA LYS A 89 15.86 -23.67 -12.00
C LYS A 89 16.06 -24.74 -13.08
N GLY A 90 17.18 -24.74 -13.81
CA GLY A 90 17.38 -25.55 -15.00
C GLY A 90 16.56 -25.10 -16.22
N SER A 91 16.06 -23.86 -16.27
CA SER A 91 15.39 -23.30 -17.46
C SER A 91 16.19 -22.15 -18.05
N LYS A 92 16.34 -22.14 -19.39
CA LYS A 92 17.03 -21.10 -20.16
C LYS A 92 16.23 -19.78 -20.30
N ASP A 93 15.03 -19.72 -19.73
CA ASP A 93 14.20 -18.52 -19.74
C ASP A 93 14.78 -17.42 -18.85
N ASP A 94 14.66 -16.16 -19.27
CA ASP A 94 14.91 -15.01 -18.41
C ASP A 94 14.10 -15.13 -17.09
N PHE A 95 14.74 -14.78 -15.96
CA PHE A 95 14.23 -14.98 -14.60
C PHE A 95 13.84 -16.44 -14.24
N GLY A 96 14.29 -17.44 -14.99
CA GLY A 96 13.95 -18.85 -14.77
C GLY A 96 12.44 -19.12 -14.92
N GLY A 97 11.79 -18.46 -15.88
CA GLY A 97 10.37 -18.68 -16.17
C GLY A 97 9.44 -18.28 -15.02
N VAL A 98 9.78 -17.20 -14.30
CA VAL A 98 8.95 -16.64 -13.22
C VAL A 98 8.22 -15.41 -13.72
N SER A 99 6.89 -15.38 -13.63
CA SER A 99 6.11 -14.15 -13.82
C SER A 99 6.38 -13.16 -12.69
N ILE A 100 6.74 -11.91 -13.02
CA ILE A 100 7.09 -10.87 -12.05
C ILE A 100 6.12 -9.69 -12.16
N ILE A 101 5.55 -9.30 -11.03
CA ILE A 101 4.77 -8.07 -10.89
C ILE A 101 5.55 -7.11 -9.98
N THR A 102 6.21 -6.11 -10.56
CA THR A 102 6.83 -5.03 -9.80
C THR A 102 5.80 -3.94 -9.48
N ILE A 103 5.84 -3.37 -8.29
CA ILE A 103 4.81 -2.42 -7.82
C ILE A 103 5.50 -1.27 -7.08
N GLY A 104 5.41 -0.05 -7.60
CA GLY A 104 6.32 1.04 -7.19
C GLY A 104 5.94 2.44 -7.70
N ASP A 105 6.94 3.31 -7.77
CA ASP A 105 6.83 4.70 -8.20
C ASP A 105 8.24 5.23 -8.53
N LEU A 106 8.57 5.38 -9.82
CA LEU A 106 9.94 5.77 -10.23
C LEU A 106 10.27 7.23 -9.86
N PHE A 107 9.26 8.07 -9.60
CA PHE A 107 9.42 9.44 -9.12
C PHE A 107 9.69 9.55 -7.60
N GLN A 108 10.14 8.46 -6.96
CA GLN A 108 10.64 8.48 -5.58
C GLN A 108 12.17 8.48 -5.55
N LEU A 109 12.77 8.44 -4.36
CA LEU A 109 14.22 8.44 -4.23
C LEU A 109 14.84 7.24 -4.99
N LYS A 110 15.86 7.54 -5.79
CA LYS A 110 16.72 6.53 -6.41
C LYS A 110 17.33 5.58 -5.35
N PRO A 111 17.78 4.37 -5.74
CA PRO A 111 18.61 3.54 -4.88
C PRO A 111 19.86 4.29 -4.41
N VAL A 112 20.30 4.02 -3.17
CA VAL A 112 21.42 4.73 -2.54
C VAL A 112 22.77 4.29 -3.13
N ILE A 113 22.91 3.01 -3.43
CA ILE A 113 24.16 2.35 -3.88
C ILE A 113 24.15 2.05 -5.39
N ASP A 114 22.97 1.81 -5.96
CA ASP A 114 22.79 1.33 -7.33
C ASP A 114 22.11 2.35 -8.25
N GLY A 115 22.13 2.07 -9.55
CA GLY A 115 21.44 2.89 -10.57
C GLY A 115 19.92 2.70 -10.53
N TYR A 116 19.20 3.40 -11.42
CA TYR A 116 17.80 3.04 -11.67
C TYR A 116 17.71 1.72 -12.44
N ILE A 117 16.63 0.97 -12.25
CA ILE A 117 16.39 -0.33 -12.91
C ILE A 117 16.38 -0.24 -14.47
N PHE A 118 15.98 0.92 -15.00
CA PHE A 118 16.00 1.23 -16.43
C PHE A 118 17.34 1.79 -16.94
N THR A 119 18.34 1.94 -16.07
CA THR A 119 19.71 2.29 -16.47
C THR A 119 20.48 1.01 -16.75
N ASP A 120 21.20 0.96 -17.86
CA ASP A 120 21.94 -0.23 -18.28
C ASP A 120 23.23 -0.38 -17.46
N LEU A 121 23.71 -1.63 -17.25
CA LEU A 121 24.84 -1.92 -16.37
C LEU A 121 26.19 -1.52 -17.00
N GLN A 122 26.52 -0.24 -16.95
CA GLN A 122 27.73 0.38 -17.52
C GLN A 122 29.09 -0.09 -16.94
N SER A 123 29.12 -1.09 -16.04
CA SER A 123 30.32 -1.43 -15.25
C SER A 123 30.74 -2.90 -15.25
N LEU A 124 30.18 -3.76 -16.12
CA LEU A 124 30.66 -5.15 -16.28
C LEU A 124 30.71 -5.56 -17.75
N ASN A 125 31.95 -5.71 -18.24
CA ASN A 125 32.37 -6.29 -19.53
C ASN A 125 31.95 -5.56 -20.81
N TYR A 126 32.83 -5.70 -21.82
CA TYR A 126 32.64 -5.30 -23.23
C TYR A 126 31.35 -5.87 -23.86
N TYR A 127 30.85 -6.99 -23.34
CA TYR A 127 29.61 -7.65 -23.76
C TYR A 127 28.31 -6.97 -23.26
N SER A 128 28.39 -5.95 -22.40
CA SER A 128 27.21 -5.19 -21.92
C SER A 128 26.43 -4.50 -23.05
N VAL A 129 27.06 -4.24 -24.20
CA VAL A 129 26.41 -3.72 -25.42
C VAL A 129 25.46 -4.76 -26.06
N LEU A 130 25.68 -6.05 -25.82
CA LEU A 130 24.93 -7.16 -26.44
C LEU A 130 23.83 -7.73 -25.54
N ALA A 131 23.78 -7.35 -24.26
CA ALA A 131 22.79 -7.82 -23.29
C ALA A 131 21.65 -6.78 -23.13
N PRO A 132 20.47 -6.97 -23.74
CA PRO A 132 19.36 -6.02 -23.64
C PRO A 132 18.84 -5.96 -22.19
N ASN A 133 18.62 -4.73 -21.70
CA ASN A 133 18.10 -4.53 -20.35
C ASN A 133 16.70 -5.16 -20.19
N LEU A 134 16.61 -6.16 -19.31
CA LEU A 134 15.41 -6.98 -19.11
C LEU A 134 14.20 -6.16 -18.66
N TRP A 135 14.40 -5.02 -18.00
CA TRP A 135 13.32 -4.08 -17.67
C TRP A 135 12.68 -3.55 -18.97
N LYS A 136 13.46 -2.88 -19.81
CA LYS A 136 13.01 -2.30 -21.10
C LYS A 136 12.47 -3.37 -22.06
N LYS A 137 13.09 -4.55 -22.06
CA LYS A 137 12.69 -5.71 -22.89
C LYS A 137 11.26 -6.15 -22.56
N TYR A 138 11.00 -6.44 -21.29
CA TYR A 138 9.81 -7.21 -20.89
C TYR A 138 8.72 -6.46 -20.14
N PHE A 139 9.04 -5.49 -19.28
CA PHE A 139 8.05 -4.95 -18.36
C PHE A 139 7.05 -4.05 -19.10
N ARG A 140 5.76 -4.21 -18.78
CA ARG A 140 4.69 -3.35 -19.29
C ARG A 140 3.94 -2.69 -18.14
N MET A 141 3.71 -1.37 -18.24
CA MET A 141 3.22 -0.55 -17.14
C MET A 141 1.70 -0.43 -17.15
N PHE A 142 1.08 -0.61 -15.98
CA PHE A 142 -0.26 -0.10 -15.69
C PHE A 142 -0.18 1.01 -14.64
N GLY A 143 -0.77 2.17 -14.93
CA GLY A 143 -0.71 3.35 -14.07
C GLY A 143 -1.93 3.47 -13.15
N LEU A 144 -1.69 3.67 -11.85
CA LEU A 144 -2.72 4.03 -10.88
C LEU A 144 -2.72 5.56 -10.66
N ASP A 145 -3.89 6.16 -10.84
CA ASP A 145 -4.13 7.61 -10.90
C ASP A 145 -4.95 8.12 -9.69
N LYS A 146 -6.06 7.44 -9.34
CA LYS A 146 -7.00 7.82 -8.28
C LYS A 146 -6.33 7.74 -6.91
N ILE A 147 -6.05 8.89 -6.30
CA ILE A 147 -5.46 8.99 -4.97
C ILE A 147 -6.46 8.49 -3.91
N MET A 148 -5.97 7.64 -2.99
CA MET A 148 -6.77 7.02 -1.94
C MET A 148 -6.37 7.43 -0.52
N ARG A 149 -5.23 8.11 -0.33
CA ARG A 149 -4.73 8.55 0.99
C ARG A 149 -5.25 9.95 1.37
N GLN A 150 -4.96 10.96 0.56
CA GLN A 150 -5.37 12.35 0.79
C GLN A 150 -6.83 12.64 0.35
N ARG A 151 -7.76 11.72 0.65
CA ARG A 151 -9.16 11.80 0.16
C ARG A 151 -9.89 13.07 0.60
N GLU A 152 -9.60 13.55 1.80
CA GLU A 152 -10.24 14.72 2.41
C GLU A 152 -9.63 16.05 1.92
N SER A 153 -8.47 16.03 1.24
CA SER A 153 -7.80 17.23 0.72
C SER A 153 -7.35 17.02 -0.73
N LYS A 154 -8.32 17.02 -1.65
CA LYS A 154 -8.12 16.89 -3.11
C LYS A 154 -7.08 17.89 -3.64
N MET A 155 -7.15 19.14 -3.20
CA MET A 155 -6.19 20.21 -3.56
C MET A 155 -4.75 19.83 -3.21
N PHE A 156 -4.51 19.32 -1.98
CA PHE A 156 -3.17 18.89 -1.57
C PHE A 156 -2.70 17.64 -2.33
N ALA A 157 -3.61 16.72 -2.62
CA ALA A 157 -3.35 15.56 -3.48
C ALA A 157 -2.89 15.98 -4.89
N GLU A 158 -3.51 17.00 -5.46
CA GLU A 158 -3.14 17.59 -6.76
C GLU A 158 -1.81 18.35 -6.73
N ILE A 159 -1.56 19.15 -5.68
CA ILE A 159 -0.25 19.79 -5.41
C ILE A 159 0.87 18.74 -5.39
N LEU A 160 0.68 17.63 -4.65
CA LEU A 160 1.65 16.55 -4.58
C LEU A 160 1.88 15.85 -5.92
N ASN A 161 0.84 15.66 -6.74
CA ASN A 161 0.98 15.10 -8.09
C ASN A 161 1.72 16.05 -9.04
N ARG A 162 1.48 17.36 -8.96
CA ARG A 162 2.24 18.37 -9.72
C ARG A 162 3.70 18.41 -9.28
N LEU A 163 3.97 18.42 -7.98
CA LEU A 163 5.32 18.40 -7.41
C LEU A 163 6.11 17.15 -7.79
N ARG A 164 5.47 15.97 -7.80
CA ARG A 164 6.06 14.67 -8.21
C ARG A 164 6.75 14.73 -9.58
N GLU A 165 6.12 15.39 -10.54
CA GLU A 165 6.61 15.50 -11.92
C GLU A 165 7.31 16.85 -12.22
N GLY A 166 7.51 17.70 -11.20
CA GLY A 166 8.15 19.01 -11.36
C GLY A 166 7.27 20.08 -12.01
N LYS A 167 5.96 19.80 -12.16
CA LYS A 167 4.95 20.64 -12.82
C LYS A 167 4.17 21.51 -11.82
N HIS A 168 4.83 21.93 -10.74
CA HIS A 168 4.23 22.75 -9.70
C HIS A 168 4.16 24.22 -10.12
N THR A 169 3.15 24.93 -9.65
CA THR A 169 2.89 26.34 -9.95
C THR A 169 3.28 27.23 -8.78
N THR A 170 3.39 28.55 -9.02
CA THR A 170 3.61 29.55 -7.96
C THR A 170 2.52 29.49 -6.88
N ALA A 171 1.27 29.20 -7.26
CA ALA A 171 0.16 29.02 -6.33
C ALA A 171 0.30 27.76 -5.47
N ASP A 172 0.82 26.65 -6.02
CA ASP A 172 1.15 25.45 -5.25
C ASP A 172 2.23 25.73 -4.20
N LEU A 173 3.28 26.46 -4.57
CA LEU A 173 4.34 26.88 -3.64
C LEU A 173 3.83 27.84 -2.57
N GLN A 174 2.96 28.79 -2.92
CA GLN A 174 2.31 29.68 -1.96
C GLN A 174 1.46 28.88 -0.96
N LYS A 175 0.67 27.91 -1.43
CA LYS A 175 -0.14 27.03 -0.56
C LYS A 175 0.71 26.18 0.38
N LEU A 176 1.90 25.76 -0.04
CA LEU A 176 2.88 25.08 0.82
C LEU A 176 3.56 26.05 1.81
N LYS A 177 3.83 27.31 1.42
CA LYS A 177 4.39 28.35 2.28
C LYS A 177 3.46 28.76 3.43
N GLU A 178 2.14 28.63 3.28
CA GLU A 178 1.18 28.75 4.39
C GLU A 178 1.39 27.70 5.51
N ARG A 179 2.16 26.63 5.25
CA ARG A 179 2.55 25.60 6.23
C ARG A 179 3.97 25.77 6.76
N CYS A 180 4.67 26.84 6.36
CA CYS A 180 5.96 27.21 6.94
C CYS A 180 5.74 27.89 8.29
N VAL A 181 6.30 27.31 9.36
CA VAL A 181 6.18 27.83 10.73
C VAL A 181 7.53 27.81 11.47
N PRO A 182 7.75 28.70 12.46
CA PRO A 182 8.89 28.58 13.35
C PRO A 182 8.88 27.24 14.12
N GLU A 183 10.05 26.68 14.43
CA GLU A 183 10.16 25.40 15.16
C GLU A 183 9.51 25.46 16.55
N SER A 184 9.42 26.65 17.17
CA SER A 184 8.66 26.87 18.42
C SER A 184 7.18 26.53 18.33
N ASN A 185 6.62 26.51 17.12
CA ASN A 185 5.21 26.27 16.84
C ASN A 185 4.98 24.86 16.27
N CYS A 186 6.03 24.05 16.12
CA CYS A 186 5.94 22.66 15.69
C CYS A 186 5.55 21.75 16.88
N PRO A 187 4.62 20.78 16.74
CA PRO A 187 4.25 19.90 17.84
C PRO A 187 5.45 19.08 18.32
N GLN A 188 5.75 19.10 19.62
CA GLN A 188 6.95 18.45 20.16
C GLN A 188 6.99 16.93 19.93
N GLU A 189 5.85 16.25 19.91
CA GLU A 189 5.76 14.80 19.65
C GLU A 189 5.79 14.44 18.15
N ALA A 190 5.78 15.42 17.24
CA ALA A 190 5.78 15.18 15.80
C ALA A 190 7.18 14.75 15.30
N PRO A 191 7.28 13.68 14.51
CA PRO A 191 8.52 13.26 13.86
C PRO A 191 9.10 14.34 12.95
N ARG A 192 10.41 14.58 13.05
CA ARG A 192 11.15 15.51 12.17
C ARG A 192 11.82 14.75 11.03
N LEU A 193 11.58 15.17 9.79
CA LEU A 193 12.25 14.68 8.59
C LEU A 193 13.32 15.67 8.15
N PHE A 194 14.58 15.21 8.15
CA PHE A 194 15.75 15.95 7.64
C PHE A 194 16.37 15.22 6.44
N ILE A 195 17.10 15.97 5.60
CA ILE A 195 17.83 15.42 4.44
C ILE A 195 19.09 14.63 4.85
N GLN A 196 19.70 14.94 6.00
CA GLN A 196 20.98 14.37 6.43
C GLN A 196 20.88 13.74 7.83
N ASN A 197 21.44 12.54 8.00
CA ASN A 197 21.48 11.85 9.29
C ASN A 197 22.09 12.72 10.40
N ALA A 198 23.17 13.47 10.12
CA ALA A 198 23.80 14.35 11.11
C ALA A 198 22.84 15.43 11.69
N LEU A 199 21.80 15.83 10.95
CA LEU A 199 20.75 16.73 11.46
C LEU A 199 19.71 15.96 12.30
N VAL A 200 19.36 14.73 11.91
CA VAL A 200 18.54 13.81 12.70
C VAL A 200 19.22 13.51 14.04
N ASP A 201 20.50 13.17 14.02
CA ASP A 201 21.33 12.85 15.19
C ASP A 201 21.43 14.05 16.14
N LYS A 202 21.74 15.24 15.60
CA LYS A 202 21.78 16.50 16.38
C LYS A 202 20.42 16.81 17.01
N TYR A 203 19.33 16.67 16.26
CA TYR A 203 17.98 16.95 16.76
C TYR A 203 17.58 15.98 17.88
N ASN A 204 17.82 14.68 17.69
CA ASN A 204 17.54 13.65 18.69
C ASN A 204 18.40 13.81 19.95
N GLU A 205 19.65 14.30 19.82
CA GLU A 205 20.49 14.67 20.96
C GLU A 205 19.87 15.83 21.75
N GLN A 206 19.47 16.91 21.10
CA GLN A 206 18.81 18.06 21.76
C GLN A 206 17.51 17.66 22.47
N VAL A 207 16.73 16.73 21.89
CA VAL A 207 15.53 16.16 22.51
C VAL A 207 15.85 15.25 23.69
N TYR A 208 17.00 14.56 23.71
CA TYR A 208 17.44 13.77 24.87
C TYR A 208 18.05 14.65 25.98
N GLU A 209 18.72 15.74 25.61
CA GLU A 209 19.32 16.69 26.56
C GLU A 209 18.27 17.44 27.38
N SER A 210 17.05 17.65 26.84
CA SER A 210 15.96 18.38 27.51
C SER A 210 15.19 17.59 28.57
N PHE A 211 15.29 16.25 28.62
CA PHE A 211 14.77 15.48 29.76
C PHE A 211 15.67 15.67 30.97
N THR A 212 15.14 16.02 32.13
CA THR A 212 15.93 16.14 33.37
C THR A 212 16.22 14.78 34.01
N ASP A 213 15.18 13.97 34.14
CA ASP A 213 15.12 12.76 34.97
C ASP A 213 15.10 11.46 34.13
N ASP A 214 15.36 10.31 34.78
CA ASP A 214 15.29 8.96 34.20
C ASP A 214 15.95 8.81 32.81
N ARG A 215 17.14 9.39 32.65
CA ARG A 215 17.98 9.29 31.44
C ARG A 215 19.00 8.16 31.53
N TYR A 216 19.10 7.39 30.46
CA TYR A 216 19.99 6.23 30.32
C TYR A 216 20.79 6.32 29.02
N THR A 217 22.10 6.06 29.09
CA THR A 217 22.98 5.91 27.91
C THR A 217 23.56 4.51 27.89
N ILE A 218 22.86 3.60 27.20
CA ILE A 218 23.23 2.19 27.07
C ILE A 218 24.32 2.08 26.00
N LYS A 219 25.46 1.44 26.33
CA LYS A 219 26.52 1.15 25.35
C LYS A 219 26.20 -0.16 24.63
N ALA A 220 26.44 -0.22 23.32
CA ALA A 220 26.43 -1.48 22.59
C ALA A 220 27.49 -2.45 23.15
N GLN A 221 27.23 -3.76 23.04
CA GLN A 221 28.21 -4.81 23.33
C GLN A 221 28.46 -5.62 22.07
N ASP A 222 29.52 -5.26 21.35
CA ASP A 222 29.98 -6.00 20.19
C ASP A 222 30.79 -7.23 20.61
N SER A 223 30.58 -8.36 19.92
CA SER A 223 31.40 -9.56 20.07
C SER A 223 31.66 -10.20 18.70
N VAL A 224 32.86 -10.76 18.52
CA VAL A 224 33.31 -11.32 17.24
C VAL A 224 33.65 -12.78 17.46
N ILE A 225 32.87 -13.68 16.86
CA ILE A 225 33.10 -15.13 16.91
C ILE A 225 34.07 -15.50 15.77
N GLY A 226 35.17 -16.18 16.10
CA GLY A 226 36.01 -16.88 15.12
C GLY A 226 37.08 -16.05 14.38
N ALA A 227 37.82 -15.16 15.07
CA ALA A 227 38.99 -14.46 14.49
C ALA A 227 40.19 -14.44 15.44
N ALA A 228 41.41 -14.42 14.89
CA ALA A 228 42.65 -14.42 15.66
C ALA A 228 42.98 -13.04 16.27
N SER A 229 43.76 -13.03 17.36
CA SER A 229 43.93 -11.87 18.26
C SER A 229 44.56 -10.61 17.66
N ALA A 230 45.30 -10.72 16.55
CA ALA A 230 45.96 -9.58 15.92
C ALA A 230 44.97 -8.70 15.12
N GLU A 231 44.09 -9.32 14.32
CA GLU A 231 43.15 -8.61 13.45
C GLU A 231 42.07 -7.86 14.25
N LEU A 232 41.70 -8.40 15.41
CA LEU A 232 40.71 -7.82 16.33
C LEU A 232 41.04 -6.37 16.68
N LYS A 233 42.31 -6.05 17.00
CA LYS A 233 42.74 -4.68 17.34
C LYS A 233 42.59 -3.68 16.19
N VAL A 234 42.62 -4.14 14.93
CA VAL A 234 42.36 -3.30 13.75
C VAL A 234 40.85 -3.17 13.54
N LYS A 235 40.11 -4.28 13.65
CA LYS A 235 38.65 -4.34 13.43
C LYS A 235 37.87 -3.53 14.46
N GLU A 236 38.25 -3.59 15.74
CA GLU A 236 37.74 -2.70 16.79
C GLU A 236 37.98 -1.22 16.47
N LYS A 237 39.20 -0.89 16.00
CA LYS A 237 39.58 0.49 15.69
C LYS A 237 38.79 1.06 14.52
N ILE A 238 38.42 0.22 13.56
CA ILE A 238 37.51 0.56 12.44
C ILE A 238 36.06 0.69 12.95
N MET A 239 35.54 -0.24 13.75
CA MET A 239 34.17 -0.16 14.28
C MET A 239 33.96 1.09 15.15
N ARG A 240 34.95 1.47 15.98
CA ARG A 240 34.92 2.71 16.79
C ARG A 240 34.95 4.00 15.95
N GLN A 241 35.24 3.92 14.65
CA GLN A 241 35.19 5.05 13.71
C GLN A 241 33.86 5.14 12.94
N VAL A 242 32.95 4.17 13.09
CA VAL A 242 31.64 4.14 12.41
C VAL A 242 30.52 4.26 13.46
N PRO A 243 29.84 5.42 13.58
CA PRO A 243 28.82 5.64 14.62
C PRO A 243 27.62 4.67 14.59
N TYR A 244 27.33 4.11 13.40
CA TYR A 244 26.22 3.22 13.14
C TYR A 244 26.67 1.92 12.45
N VAL A 245 26.82 0.85 13.22
CA VAL A 245 27.00 -0.51 12.66
C VAL A 245 25.62 -1.10 12.39
N GLN A 246 25.30 -1.41 11.13
CA GLN A 246 24.01 -1.99 10.71
C GLN A 246 22.75 -1.24 11.21
N GLN A 247 22.81 0.10 11.26
CA GLN A 247 21.77 1.02 11.80
C GLN A 247 21.58 1.01 13.33
N LEU A 248 22.36 0.22 14.10
CA LEU A 248 22.40 0.32 15.56
C LEU A 248 23.35 1.43 16.00
N ALA A 249 22.92 2.24 16.98
CA ALA A 249 23.76 3.26 17.60
C ALA A 249 24.70 2.62 18.63
N HIS A 250 26.00 2.93 18.56
CA HIS A 250 26.99 2.51 19.57
C HIS A 250 26.63 2.98 21.00
N LYS A 251 25.92 4.12 21.12
CA LYS A 251 25.35 4.62 22.37
C LYS A 251 23.85 4.85 22.16
N LEU A 252 23.01 4.02 22.75
CA LEU A 252 21.57 4.19 22.73
C LEU A 252 21.17 5.09 23.91
N LYS A 253 20.69 6.30 23.60
CA LYS A 253 20.25 7.32 24.56
C LYS A 253 18.73 7.27 24.68
N LEU A 254 18.23 7.09 25.91
CA LEU A 254 16.81 6.89 26.21
C LEU A 254 16.41 7.68 27.46
N ALA A 255 15.22 8.27 27.45
CA ALA A 255 14.59 8.85 28.65
C ALA A 255 13.17 8.29 28.83
N VAL A 256 12.69 8.21 30.07
CA VAL A 256 11.26 7.93 30.33
C VAL A 256 10.41 9.12 29.83
N GLY A 257 9.28 8.83 29.20
CA GLY A 257 8.47 9.83 28.49
C GLY A 257 8.95 10.17 27.08
N GLN A 258 10.15 9.73 26.67
CA GLN A 258 10.67 10.02 25.34
C GLN A 258 9.82 9.35 24.24
N ARG A 259 9.43 10.18 23.26
CA ARG A 259 8.88 9.73 21.98
C ARG A 259 9.98 9.02 21.20
N THR A 260 9.80 7.74 20.88
CA THR A 260 10.79 7.00 20.08
C THR A 260 10.15 6.27 18.92
N GLU A 261 10.99 5.90 17.97
CA GLU A 261 10.68 4.92 16.94
C GLU A 261 11.38 3.60 17.30
N VAL A 262 10.64 2.49 17.55
CA VAL A 262 11.26 1.20 17.94
C VAL A 262 12.25 0.82 16.86
N ALA A 263 13.54 0.83 17.16
CA ALA A 263 14.55 0.77 16.13
C ALA A 263 14.55 -0.52 15.30
N THR A 264 13.68 -1.54 15.52
CA THR A 264 13.76 -2.90 14.92
C THR A 264 12.49 -3.56 14.37
N ASN A 265 12.73 -4.45 13.39
CA ASN A 265 11.84 -5.50 12.88
C ASN A 265 11.76 -6.65 13.90
N VAL A 266 11.41 -6.33 15.16
CA VAL A 266 11.47 -7.28 16.29
C VAL A 266 10.64 -8.52 15.99
N ARG A 267 9.41 -8.30 15.50
CA ARG A 267 8.45 -9.37 15.22
C ARG A 267 7.38 -8.90 14.24
N THR A 268 7.56 -9.25 12.98
CA THR A 268 6.70 -8.76 11.89
C THR A 268 5.24 -9.22 12.02
N ASP A 269 5.00 -10.46 12.46
CA ASP A 269 3.65 -11.04 12.55
C ASP A 269 2.79 -10.46 13.68
N ASP A 270 3.40 -9.76 14.64
CA ASP A 270 2.75 -9.08 15.77
C ASP A 270 2.65 -7.57 15.57
N GLY A 271 2.83 -7.14 14.32
CA GLY A 271 2.90 -5.74 13.98
C GLY A 271 4.12 -5.04 14.56
N LEU A 272 5.07 -5.69 15.26
CA LEU A 272 6.36 -5.13 15.70
C LEU A 272 7.36 -4.98 14.53
N THR A 273 6.90 -4.28 13.49
CA THR A 273 7.73 -3.44 12.59
C THR A 273 7.97 -1.77 12.79
N ASN A 274 9.28 -2.03 12.25
CA ASN A 274 10.70 -1.68 12.42
C ASN A 274 11.14 -0.25 12.15
N GLY A 275 11.58 0.61 13.10
CA GLY A 275 11.50 2.11 13.34
C GLY A 275 10.15 2.92 13.46
N ALA A 276 9.28 2.79 14.49
CA ALA A 276 7.93 3.44 14.59
C ALA A 276 7.48 3.85 15.99
N SER A 277 6.52 4.78 15.98
CA SER A 277 5.90 5.51 17.07
C SER A 277 5.56 4.71 18.32
N ASN A 278 6.25 5.04 19.40
CA ASN A 278 5.91 4.66 20.75
C ASN A 278 6.37 5.75 21.74
N ILE A 279 5.93 5.64 22.99
CA ILE A 279 6.43 6.44 24.10
C ILE A 279 7.00 5.48 25.15
N ILE A 280 8.23 5.73 25.60
CA ILE A 280 8.84 4.98 26.71
C ILE A 280 8.09 5.31 28.00
N LYS A 281 7.64 4.28 28.72
CA LYS A 281 6.87 4.42 29.97
C LYS A 281 7.63 3.96 31.22
N LEU A 282 8.54 3.01 31.08
CA LEU A 282 9.42 2.56 32.16
C LEU A 282 10.69 1.91 31.58
N ILE A 283 11.84 2.16 32.19
CA ILE A 283 13.12 1.51 31.85
C ILE A 283 13.55 0.68 33.07
N GLN A 284 13.80 -0.61 32.86
CA GLN A 284 14.24 -1.56 33.90
C GLN A 284 15.51 -2.26 33.44
N LEU A 285 16.68 -1.63 33.63
CA LEU A 285 17.97 -2.22 33.27
C LEU A 285 18.49 -3.15 34.38
N THR A 286 19.10 -4.26 33.99
CA THR A 286 19.79 -5.19 34.91
C THR A 286 21.25 -4.78 35.14
N ASP A 287 21.87 -4.16 34.14
CA ASP A 287 23.15 -3.44 34.22
C ASP A 287 23.05 -2.19 33.34
N VAL A 288 23.26 -1.02 33.93
CA VAL A 288 23.14 0.30 33.27
C VAL A 288 24.14 0.50 32.12
N ASN A 289 25.24 -0.25 32.10
CA ASN A 289 26.28 -0.17 31.08
C ASN A 289 26.13 -1.18 29.94
N LYS A 290 25.16 -2.10 30.01
CA LYS A 290 24.95 -3.19 29.04
C LYS A 290 23.52 -3.17 28.47
N PRO A 291 23.27 -3.70 27.26
CA PRO A 291 21.93 -3.93 26.74
C PRO A 291 21.28 -5.12 27.48
N SER A 292 20.88 -4.91 28.74
CA SER A 292 20.32 -5.94 29.62
C SER A 292 19.18 -5.38 30.45
N GLY A 293 18.02 -6.05 30.41
CA GLY A 293 16.79 -5.59 31.05
C GLY A 293 15.62 -5.46 30.07
N LEU A 294 14.65 -4.62 30.44
CA LEU A 294 13.41 -4.38 29.69
C LEU A 294 13.14 -2.88 29.52
N ILE A 295 12.70 -2.49 28.33
CA ILE A 295 12.15 -1.15 28.07
C ILE A 295 10.65 -1.31 27.80
N TRP A 296 9.80 -0.70 28.63
CA TRP A 296 8.36 -0.76 28.48
C TRP A 296 7.88 0.42 27.64
N VAL A 297 7.23 0.13 26.51
CA VAL A 297 6.76 1.15 25.57
C VAL A 297 5.26 1.05 25.34
N GLN A 298 4.60 2.19 25.17
CA GLN A 298 3.22 2.27 24.67
C GLN A 298 3.26 2.67 23.19
N PHE A 299 2.75 1.81 22.31
CA PHE A 299 2.64 2.09 20.86
C PHE A 299 1.40 2.94 20.54
N ASP A 300 1.44 3.65 19.39
CA ASP A 300 0.31 4.43 18.87
C ASP A 300 -0.93 3.59 18.54
N TYR A 301 -0.75 2.32 18.18
CA TYR A 301 -1.82 1.41 17.78
C TYR A 301 -1.89 0.18 18.69
N GLU A 302 -3.09 -0.19 19.15
CA GLU A 302 -3.28 -1.30 20.12
C GLU A 302 -3.10 -2.71 19.54
N ASP A 303 -3.08 -2.87 18.21
CA ASP A 303 -2.79 -4.15 17.56
C ASP A 303 -1.29 -4.46 17.51
N VAL A 304 -0.44 -3.43 17.45
CA VAL A 304 1.02 -3.55 17.52
C VAL A 304 1.44 -4.11 18.90
N GLY A 305 2.27 -5.16 18.88
CA GLY A 305 2.80 -5.81 20.08
C GLY A 305 1.82 -6.70 20.85
N ARG A 306 0.60 -6.93 20.32
CA ARG A 306 -0.49 -7.61 21.04
C ARG A 306 -0.14 -9.03 21.50
N LYS A 307 0.46 -9.85 20.64
CA LYS A 307 0.95 -11.20 20.96
C LYS A 307 2.11 -11.14 21.94
N THR A 308 3.03 -10.18 21.76
CA THR A 308 4.18 -9.98 22.65
C THR A 308 3.72 -9.64 24.07
N ARG A 309 2.67 -8.84 24.23
CA ARG A 309 2.01 -8.60 25.54
C ARG A 309 1.32 -9.85 26.10
N GLN A 310 0.71 -10.69 25.26
CA GLN A 310 0.07 -11.95 25.68
C GLN A 310 1.08 -13.02 26.11
N GLU A 311 2.18 -13.19 25.38
CA GLU A 311 3.21 -14.20 25.65
C GLU A 311 4.11 -13.82 26.83
N ASN A 312 4.33 -12.53 27.07
CA ASN A 312 5.11 -12.03 28.21
C ASN A 312 4.21 -11.65 29.41
N ARG A 313 3.01 -12.24 29.54
CA ARG A 313 2.04 -11.98 30.62
C ARG A 313 2.62 -12.10 32.03
N THR A 314 3.61 -12.96 32.23
CA THR A 314 4.31 -13.17 33.52
C THR A 314 5.15 -11.97 33.97
N LEU A 315 5.42 -10.99 33.09
CA LEU A 315 6.19 -9.79 33.42
C LEU A 315 5.34 -8.65 34.01
N TYR A 316 4.01 -8.74 33.97
CA TYR A 316 3.10 -7.67 34.41
C TYR A 316 2.87 -7.71 35.92
N VAL A 317 3.85 -7.19 36.67
CA VAL A 317 3.75 -6.98 38.13
C VAL A 317 3.02 -5.67 38.47
N ARG A 318 2.68 -5.49 39.75
CA ARG A 318 1.96 -4.31 40.26
C ARG A 318 2.70 -3.01 39.88
N GLY A 319 2.03 -2.16 39.12
CA GLY A 319 2.57 -0.89 38.60
C GLY A 319 2.74 -0.85 37.08
N ILE A 320 2.73 -2.01 36.40
CA ILE A 320 2.89 -2.09 34.94
C ILE A 320 1.52 -2.19 34.26
N GLN A 321 1.21 -1.27 33.34
CA GLN A 321 -0.08 -1.26 32.64
C GLN A 321 -0.12 -2.31 31.53
N SER A 322 -1.27 -2.96 31.34
CA SER A 322 -1.52 -4.00 30.31
C SER A 322 -1.45 -3.50 28.86
N THR A 323 -1.39 -2.19 28.65
CA THR A 323 -1.17 -1.53 27.35
C THR A 323 0.32 -1.42 27.00
N TRP A 324 1.22 -1.46 27.98
CA TRP A 324 2.66 -1.33 27.76
C TRP A 324 3.23 -2.65 27.24
N THR A 325 4.17 -2.57 26.30
CA THR A 325 4.80 -3.73 25.65
C THR A 325 6.26 -3.83 26.09
N PRO A 326 6.71 -5.00 26.58
CA PRO A 326 8.10 -5.18 27.00
C PRO A 326 9.01 -5.39 25.78
N ILE A 327 9.94 -4.47 25.55
CA ILE A 327 10.96 -4.55 24.50
C ILE A 327 12.25 -5.11 25.08
N LYS A 328 12.79 -6.13 24.39
CA LYS A 328 14.12 -6.73 24.59
C LYS A 328 15.05 -6.28 23.43
N PRO A 329 16.40 -6.27 23.54
CA PRO A 329 17.28 -5.53 22.61
C PRO A 329 17.47 -6.14 21.18
N VAL A 330 17.19 -5.38 20.07
CA VAL A 330 17.30 -5.80 18.62
C VAL A 330 17.50 -4.55 17.59
N THR A 331 17.54 -4.67 16.21
CA THR A 331 18.08 -3.82 15.02
C THR A 331 17.44 -2.58 14.20
N THR A 332 16.56 -2.67 13.12
CA THR A 332 16.26 -1.73 11.89
C THR A 332 14.93 -0.79 11.72
N GLN A 333 14.80 0.27 10.82
CA GLN A 333 13.84 1.52 10.77
C GLN A 333 12.45 1.69 9.90
N PHE A 334 11.32 2.42 10.32
CA PHE A 334 9.79 2.20 10.02
C PHE A 334 8.99 3.53 9.54
N PRO A 335 7.60 3.73 9.60
CA PRO A 335 6.88 5.01 9.34
C PRO A 335 6.25 5.74 10.57
N CYS A 336 5.78 6.96 10.29
CA CYS A 336 4.93 7.78 11.15
C CYS A 336 3.69 8.38 10.43
N GLN A 337 2.86 9.11 11.21
CA GLN A 337 1.52 9.61 10.83
C GLN A 337 1.48 11.12 10.53
N SER A 338 2.05 11.95 11.40
CA SER A 338 2.28 13.40 11.22
C SER A 338 3.78 13.68 11.01
N ILE A 339 4.13 14.82 10.42
CA ILE A 339 5.53 15.17 10.12
C ILE A 339 5.83 16.68 10.21
N VAL A 340 7.02 16.99 10.75
CA VAL A 340 7.73 18.26 10.58
C VAL A 340 8.81 18.05 9.52
N VAL A 341 8.99 18.98 8.60
CA VAL A 341 9.85 18.79 7.40
C VAL A 341 10.86 19.92 7.26
N ASN A 342 12.14 19.57 7.22
CA ASN A 342 13.26 20.46 6.92
C ASN A 342 14.02 19.95 5.69
N LEU A 343 14.00 20.73 4.61
CA LEU A 343 14.61 20.38 3.33
C LEU A 343 15.85 21.22 3.00
N ASN A 344 16.49 21.81 4.02
CA ASN A 344 17.71 22.58 3.83
C ASN A 344 18.86 21.71 3.30
N SER A 345 19.46 22.11 2.17
CA SER A 345 20.59 21.41 1.57
C SER A 345 21.38 22.27 0.59
N ASN A 346 22.72 22.19 0.70
CA ASN A 346 23.67 22.85 -0.20
C ASN A 346 23.54 22.39 -1.68
N ARG A 347 22.81 21.31 -1.96
CA ARG A 347 22.58 20.77 -3.30
C ARG A 347 21.14 20.31 -3.48
N ALA A 348 20.63 20.47 -4.70
CA ALA A 348 19.37 19.86 -5.13
C ALA A 348 19.50 18.32 -5.12
N ILE A 349 18.49 17.63 -4.60
CA ILE A 349 18.39 16.17 -4.59
C ILE A 349 17.06 15.81 -5.24
N PRO A 350 17.07 15.24 -6.46
CA PRO A 350 15.83 14.93 -7.18
C PRO A 350 14.84 14.12 -6.36
N HIS A 351 13.56 14.48 -6.47
CA HIS A 351 12.41 13.85 -5.84
C HIS A 351 12.33 13.93 -4.30
N ILE A 352 13.30 14.53 -3.59
CA ILE A 352 13.32 14.47 -2.12
C ILE A 352 12.12 15.19 -1.47
N HIS A 353 11.77 16.39 -1.95
CA HIS A 353 10.60 17.15 -1.50
C HIS A 353 9.32 16.33 -1.66
N TYR A 354 9.13 15.69 -2.83
CA TYR A 354 7.99 14.83 -3.08
C TYR A 354 7.93 13.63 -2.11
N VAL A 355 9.07 12.99 -1.85
CA VAL A 355 9.15 11.80 -0.99
C VAL A 355 8.98 12.12 0.49
N ALA A 356 9.30 13.33 0.93
CA ALA A 356 9.01 13.83 2.27
C ALA A 356 7.53 14.22 2.41
N LEU A 357 7.03 15.11 1.55
CA LEU A 357 5.68 15.68 1.67
C LEU A 357 4.57 14.66 1.41
N SER A 358 4.80 13.62 0.58
CA SER A 358 3.80 12.57 0.30
C SER A 358 3.62 11.53 1.41
N ARG A 359 4.32 11.65 2.56
CA ARG A 359 4.14 10.75 3.72
C ARG A 359 2.86 11.03 4.50
N VAL A 360 2.46 12.29 4.59
CA VAL A 360 1.32 12.75 5.39
C VAL A 360 -0.03 12.41 4.72
N THR A 361 -1.09 12.33 5.54
CA THR A 361 -2.48 12.08 5.12
C THR A 361 -3.25 13.34 4.74
N THR A 362 -3.00 14.46 5.42
CA THR A 362 -3.67 15.75 5.17
C THR A 362 -2.65 16.90 5.25
N ILE A 363 -3.00 18.10 4.77
CA ILE A 363 -2.07 19.25 4.75
C ILE A 363 -1.92 19.89 6.15
N GLU A 364 -2.90 19.66 7.03
CA GLU A 364 -2.95 20.10 8.42
C GLU A 364 -1.94 19.33 9.29
N GLY A 365 -1.72 18.04 9.00
CA GLY A 365 -0.72 17.21 9.68
C GLY A 365 0.73 17.42 9.20
N LEU A 366 0.94 18.37 8.28
CA LEU A 366 2.24 18.76 7.72
C LEU A 366 2.67 20.12 8.25
N TYR A 367 3.90 20.16 8.76
CA TYR A 367 4.59 21.38 9.20
C TYR A 367 5.92 21.47 8.45
N ILE A 368 6.30 22.65 7.99
CA ILE A 368 7.55 22.88 7.26
C ILE A 368 8.36 23.94 8.01
N THR A 369 9.65 23.68 8.24
CA THR A 369 10.57 24.67 8.83
C THR A 369 11.43 25.35 7.76
N ASP A 370 11.78 24.60 6.72
CA ASP A 370 12.49 25.08 5.53
C ASP A 370 12.08 24.21 4.33
N LEU A 371 11.62 24.88 3.27
CA LEU A 371 11.16 24.24 2.03
C LEU A 371 12.30 24.10 1.00
N CYS A 372 13.32 24.96 1.03
CA CYS A 372 14.32 25.12 -0.04
C CYS A 372 13.71 24.95 -1.45
N GLU A 373 12.84 25.89 -1.83
CA GLU A 373 12.05 25.79 -3.09
C GLU A 373 12.93 25.81 -4.35
N ASP A 374 14.06 26.52 -4.30
CA ASP A 374 15.08 26.55 -5.36
C ASP A 374 15.83 25.21 -5.54
N LYS A 375 15.66 24.26 -4.60
CA LYS A 375 16.22 22.90 -4.67
C LYS A 375 15.20 21.85 -5.13
N ILE A 376 13.93 22.21 -5.35
CA ILE A 376 12.90 21.30 -5.87
C ILE A 376 13.33 20.84 -7.27
N SER A 377 13.52 19.53 -7.45
CA SER A 377 14.11 18.96 -8.66
C SER A 377 13.61 17.54 -8.95
N VAL A 378 13.72 17.15 -10.22
CA VAL A 378 13.23 15.87 -10.77
C VAL A 378 14.27 15.34 -11.75
N ASP A 379 14.57 14.03 -11.71
CA ASP A 379 15.55 13.42 -12.60
C ASP A 379 14.95 13.24 -13.99
N GLN A 380 15.50 13.92 -15.01
CA GLN A 380 14.98 13.88 -16.38
C GLN A 380 15.02 12.49 -17.01
N ARG A 381 15.81 11.55 -16.46
CA ARG A 381 15.79 10.14 -16.89
C ARG A 381 14.54 9.42 -16.40
N VAL A 382 14.08 9.73 -15.18
CA VAL A 382 12.81 9.23 -14.65
C VAL A 382 11.63 9.79 -15.45
N VAL A 383 11.68 11.06 -15.85
CA VAL A 383 10.64 11.68 -16.70
C VAL A 383 10.51 10.91 -18.02
N LYS A 384 11.61 10.74 -18.76
CA LYS A 384 11.64 10.04 -20.06
C LYS A 384 11.23 8.57 -19.96
N GLU A 385 11.70 7.86 -18.94
CA GLU A 385 11.29 6.47 -18.68
C GLU A 385 9.79 6.38 -18.39
N MET A 386 9.26 7.27 -17.55
CA MET A 386 7.84 7.28 -17.21
C MET A 386 6.95 7.75 -18.36
N GLU A 387 7.50 8.45 -19.35
CA GLU A 387 6.84 8.76 -20.62
C GLU A 387 6.79 7.52 -21.53
N LEU A 388 7.94 6.87 -21.77
CA LEU A 388 8.07 5.60 -22.52
C LEU A 388 7.13 4.50 -21.98
N LEU A 389 7.07 4.37 -20.65
CA LEU A 389 6.19 3.41 -19.97
C LEU A 389 4.70 3.74 -20.11
N ARG A 390 4.34 5.00 -20.38
CA ARG A 390 2.96 5.44 -20.62
C ARG A 390 2.55 5.27 -22.08
N THR A 391 3.45 5.53 -23.03
CA THR A 391 3.16 5.55 -24.47
C THR A 391 3.39 4.18 -25.12
N GLU A 392 4.61 3.67 -25.08
CA GLU A 392 5.06 2.52 -25.88
C GLU A 392 5.01 1.20 -25.11
N GLN A 393 5.19 1.25 -23.79
CA GLN A 393 5.26 0.05 -22.94
C GLN A 393 4.07 -0.08 -21.98
N SER A 394 2.89 0.38 -22.38
CA SER A 394 1.66 0.21 -21.60
C SER A 394 1.20 -1.26 -21.52
N LEU A 395 0.56 -1.63 -20.41
CA LEU A 395 0.02 -2.98 -20.19
C LEU A 395 -1.38 -3.11 -20.80
N ASN A 396 -1.46 -3.73 -21.97
CA ASN A 396 -2.74 -4.06 -22.61
C ASN A 396 -3.64 -4.90 -21.70
N LEU A 397 -4.93 -4.54 -21.64
CA LEU A 397 -5.90 -5.25 -20.82
C LEU A 397 -6.19 -6.65 -21.42
N CYS A 398 -6.07 -7.68 -20.58
CA CYS A 398 -6.36 -9.08 -20.96
C CYS A 398 -7.85 -9.40 -21.17
N PHE A 399 -8.68 -8.37 -21.32
CA PHE A 399 -10.10 -8.41 -21.69
C PHE A 399 -10.42 -7.11 -22.44
N LYS A 400 -11.32 -7.17 -23.43
CA LYS A 400 -11.86 -5.97 -24.08
C LYS A 400 -12.80 -5.28 -23.07
N PRO A 401 -12.57 -4.02 -22.67
CA PRO A 401 -13.46 -3.33 -21.73
C PRO A 401 -14.87 -3.19 -22.30
N LEU A 402 -15.89 -3.16 -21.43
CA LEU A 402 -17.29 -3.21 -21.88
C LEU A 402 -17.67 -1.96 -22.70
N TYR A 403 -17.11 -0.80 -22.35
CA TYR A 403 -17.25 0.46 -23.09
C TYR A 403 -16.52 0.49 -24.45
N MET A 404 -15.73 -0.53 -24.77
CA MET A 404 -15.12 -0.71 -26.10
C MET A 404 -15.87 -1.75 -26.96
N LEU A 405 -16.84 -2.49 -26.42
CA LEU A 405 -17.70 -3.40 -27.18
C LEU A 405 -18.57 -2.63 -28.18
N ASP A 406 -19.02 -3.30 -29.25
CA ASP A 406 -19.70 -2.65 -30.37
C ASP A 406 -21.00 -1.98 -29.91
N GLN A 407 -21.46 -0.90 -30.57
CA GLN A 407 -22.73 -0.27 -30.20
C GLN A 407 -23.96 -1.07 -30.68
N SER A 408 -23.76 -2.08 -31.52
CA SER A 408 -24.78 -3.06 -31.90
C SER A 408 -24.94 -4.24 -30.92
N ASP A 409 -23.95 -4.48 -30.03
CA ASP A 409 -24.04 -5.49 -28.97
C ASP A 409 -24.99 -5.02 -27.85
N LEU A 410 -26.06 -5.78 -27.54
CA LEU A 410 -26.92 -5.49 -26.38
C LEU A 410 -26.20 -5.83 -25.06
N LYS A 411 -25.90 -4.81 -24.26
CA LYS A 411 -25.06 -4.91 -23.05
C LYS A 411 -25.89 -4.97 -21.78
N VAL A 412 -25.97 -6.18 -21.21
CA VAL A 412 -26.68 -6.45 -19.95
C VAL A 412 -25.67 -6.74 -18.84
N CYS A 413 -25.77 -6.00 -17.73
CA CYS A 413 -24.99 -6.23 -16.51
C CYS A 413 -25.90 -6.69 -15.36
N TYR A 414 -25.41 -7.60 -14.52
CA TYR A 414 -26.03 -7.99 -13.25
C TYR A 414 -24.96 -7.93 -12.14
N LEU A 415 -25.23 -7.20 -11.06
CA LEU A 415 -24.30 -7.04 -9.94
C LEU A 415 -25.03 -6.99 -8.60
N ASN A 416 -24.61 -7.83 -7.65
CA ASN A 416 -24.95 -7.62 -6.24
C ASN A 416 -24.09 -6.46 -5.68
N ALA A 417 -24.76 -5.35 -5.38
CA ALA A 417 -24.16 -4.08 -4.97
C ALA A 417 -23.91 -3.95 -3.45
N ARG A 418 -24.43 -4.89 -2.63
CA ARG A 418 -24.28 -4.91 -1.16
C ARG A 418 -24.58 -3.57 -0.48
N SER A 419 -25.75 -2.99 -0.80
CA SER A 419 -26.17 -1.60 -0.56
C SER A 419 -25.71 -0.64 -1.66
N LEU A 420 -26.43 -0.63 -2.79
CA LEU A 420 -26.23 0.33 -3.88
C LEU A 420 -26.24 1.79 -3.39
N GLN A 421 -27.04 2.10 -2.37
CA GLN A 421 -27.05 3.42 -1.72
C GLN A 421 -25.66 3.92 -1.28
N LYS A 422 -24.75 3.02 -0.88
CA LYS A 422 -23.37 3.37 -0.48
C LYS A 422 -22.39 3.49 -1.64
N HIS A 423 -22.79 3.02 -2.82
CA HIS A 423 -21.92 2.81 -3.97
C HIS A 423 -22.39 3.51 -5.25
N ILE A 424 -23.56 4.18 -5.23
CA ILE A 424 -24.10 4.93 -6.37
C ILE A 424 -23.11 5.97 -6.91
N GLU A 425 -22.33 6.61 -6.03
CA GLU A 425 -21.28 7.56 -6.41
C GLU A 425 -20.03 6.92 -7.03
N ASP A 426 -19.76 5.64 -6.78
CA ASP A 426 -18.73 4.89 -7.54
C ASP A 426 -19.32 4.39 -8.87
N VAL A 427 -20.56 3.89 -8.89
CA VAL A 427 -21.27 3.43 -10.10
C VAL A 427 -21.41 4.55 -11.13
N ARG A 428 -21.85 5.75 -10.73
CA ARG A 428 -21.92 6.95 -11.58
C ARG A 428 -20.59 7.36 -12.23
N LYS A 429 -19.46 6.83 -11.73
CA LYS A 429 -18.09 7.17 -12.20
C LYS A 429 -17.39 5.99 -12.89
N ASP A 430 -18.03 4.82 -13.01
CA ASP A 430 -17.47 3.68 -13.73
C ASP A 430 -18.01 3.62 -15.17
N ILE A 431 -17.11 3.83 -16.12
CA ILE A 431 -17.38 3.80 -17.56
C ILE A 431 -17.86 2.44 -18.07
N ASN A 432 -17.63 1.34 -17.34
CA ASN A 432 -18.20 0.03 -17.69
C ASN A 432 -19.70 -0.01 -17.38
N TYR A 433 -20.15 0.50 -16.23
CA TYR A 433 -21.58 0.52 -15.93
C TYR A 433 -22.33 1.53 -16.79
N SER A 434 -21.77 2.72 -17.02
CA SER A 434 -22.45 3.74 -17.85
C SER A 434 -22.56 3.37 -19.34
N SER A 435 -21.71 2.45 -19.84
CA SER A 435 -21.75 1.94 -21.21
C SER A 435 -22.67 0.73 -21.44
N MET A 436 -23.43 0.31 -20.43
CA MET A 436 -24.44 -0.74 -20.57
C MET A 436 -25.72 -0.20 -21.23
N ASP A 437 -26.54 -1.11 -21.73
CA ASP A 437 -27.92 -0.83 -22.12
C ASP A 437 -28.87 -1.08 -20.96
N ILE A 438 -28.61 -2.14 -20.18
CA ILE A 438 -29.41 -2.57 -19.03
C ILE A 438 -28.46 -2.95 -17.88
N VAL A 439 -28.68 -2.40 -16.69
CA VAL A 439 -27.96 -2.76 -15.46
C VAL A 439 -28.94 -3.18 -14.38
N ILE A 440 -28.76 -4.40 -13.86
CA ILE A 440 -29.55 -4.98 -12.76
C ILE A 440 -28.68 -4.99 -11.50
N PHE A 441 -29.00 -4.14 -10.54
CA PHE A 441 -28.36 -4.14 -9.22
C PHE A 441 -29.23 -4.88 -8.19
N THR A 442 -28.61 -5.73 -7.38
CA THR A 442 -29.27 -6.50 -6.31
C THR A 442 -28.60 -6.25 -4.96
N GLU A 443 -29.30 -6.48 -3.84
CA GLU A 443 -29.00 -5.81 -2.56
C GLU A 443 -28.94 -4.28 -2.72
N THR A 444 -29.97 -3.66 -3.31
CA THR A 444 -30.03 -2.19 -3.44
C THR A 444 -30.06 -1.52 -2.06
N ARG A 445 -30.84 -2.11 -1.14
CA ARG A 445 -31.10 -1.61 0.23
C ARG A 445 -31.68 -0.18 0.23
N PHE A 446 -32.48 0.12 -0.78
CA PHE A 446 -33.28 1.34 -0.86
C PHE A 446 -34.34 1.36 0.24
N ASN A 447 -34.78 2.54 0.62
CA ASN A 447 -35.87 2.75 1.57
C ASN A 447 -37.09 3.29 0.82
N SER A 448 -38.30 2.99 1.30
CA SER A 448 -39.54 3.54 0.74
C SER A 448 -39.65 5.06 0.89
N SER A 449 -38.82 5.69 1.73
CA SER A 449 -38.67 7.14 1.87
C SER A 449 -37.67 7.78 0.90
N ASP A 450 -36.89 6.99 0.13
CA ASP A 450 -35.88 7.53 -0.78
C ASP A 450 -36.53 7.95 -2.12
N THR A 451 -36.25 9.15 -2.63
CA THR A 451 -36.66 9.55 -3.99
C THR A 451 -35.70 9.01 -5.05
N ASP A 452 -36.17 8.91 -6.30
CA ASP A 452 -35.38 8.38 -7.42
C ASP A 452 -34.20 9.29 -7.79
N ASP A 453 -34.28 10.59 -7.51
CA ASP A 453 -33.19 11.57 -7.76
C ASP A 453 -31.89 11.18 -7.04
N ILE A 454 -32.01 10.63 -5.82
CA ILE A 454 -30.90 10.12 -5.02
C ILE A 454 -30.11 9.06 -5.80
N TYR A 455 -30.82 8.26 -6.61
CA TYR A 455 -30.32 7.10 -7.33
C TYR A 455 -30.22 7.27 -8.84
N ASN A 456 -30.58 8.44 -9.39
CA ASN A 456 -30.53 8.74 -10.82
C ASN A 456 -29.12 8.51 -11.42
N ILE A 457 -29.06 7.93 -12.62
CA ILE A 457 -27.83 7.78 -13.40
C ILE A 457 -28.10 8.40 -14.78
N ASP A 458 -27.24 9.32 -15.20
CA ASP A 458 -27.47 10.11 -16.40
C ASP A 458 -27.65 9.25 -17.67
N GLY A 459 -28.70 9.54 -18.43
CA GLY A 459 -29.10 8.78 -19.61
C GLY A 459 -29.64 7.37 -19.34
N TYR A 460 -30.14 7.08 -18.14
CA TYR A 460 -30.88 5.85 -17.80
C TYR A 460 -32.27 6.13 -17.21
N ARG A 461 -33.23 5.25 -17.49
CA ARG A 461 -34.51 5.15 -16.77
C ARG A 461 -34.36 4.14 -15.63
N LEU A 462 -34.77 4.52 -14.42
CA LEU A 462 -34.76 3.67 -13.22
C LEU A 462 -36.10 2.97 -13.02
N PHE A 463 -36.05 1.68 -12.67
CA PHE A 463 -37.15 0.90 -12.11
C PHE A 463 -36.71 0.27 -10.77
N ARG A 464 -37.57 0.31 -9.76
CA ARG A 464 -37.30 -0.16 -8.39
C ARG A 464 -38.22 -1.31 -8.00
N ASN A 465 -37.61 -2.42 -7.59
CA ASN A 465 -38.24 -3.52 -6.87
C ASN A 465 -37.75 -3.45 -5.41
N ASP A 466 -38.35 -2.55 -4.64
CA ASP A 466 -37.94 -2.28 -3.25
C ASP A 466 -38.60 -3.26 -2.28
N VAL A 467 -37.82 -3.75 -1.30
CA VAL A 467 -38.32 -4.61 -0.23
C VAL A 467 -38.90 -3.74 0.89
N SER A 468 -40.16 -4.00 1.24
CA SER A 468 -40.85 -3.33 2.36
C SER A 468 -40.03 -3.39 3.66
N GLN A 469 -39.94 -2.28 4.39
CA GLN A 469 -39.28 -2.29 5.70
C GLN A 469 -40.01 -3.23 6.66
N GLY A 470 -39.24 -4.09 7.35
CA GLY A 470 -39.70 -4.74 8.57
C GLY A 470 -39.76 -3.74 9.74
N THR A 471 -40.38 -4.14 10.84
CA THR A 471 -40.66 -3.30 12.03
C THR A 471 -39.42 -2.92 12.87
N GLY A 472 -38.21 -3.00 12.31
CA GLY A 472 -36.94 -2.71 12.99
C GLY A 472 -36.16 -1.55 12.35
N PRO A 473 -35.35 -0.81 13.13
CA PRO A 473 -34.59 0.33 12.63
C PRO A 473 -33.46 -0.11 11.68
N GLY A 474 -33.70 0.01 10.36
CA GLY A 474 -32.68 -0.26 9.35
C GLY A 474 -33.18 -0.15 7.91
N ARG A 475 -32.24 -0.10 6.96
CA ARG A 475 -32.52 -0.33 5.53
C ARG A 475 -32.73 -1.82 5.28
N PRO A 476 -33.65 -2.24 4.39
CA PRO A 476 -33.87 -3.64 4.06
C PRO A 476 -32.60 -4.28 3.47
N TYR A 477 -32.46 -5.60 3.59
CA TYR A 477 -31.25 -6.31 3.14
C TYR A 477 -31.27 -6.72 1.66
N GLY A 478 -32.46 -6.82 1.05
CA GLY A 478 -32.65 -7.14 -0.36
C GLY A 478 -32.93 -5.91 -1.23
N GLY A 479 -33.81 -6.09 -2.20
CA GLY A 479 -34.20 -5.09 -3.18
C GLY A 479 -33.35 -5.16 -4.45
N THR A 480 -34.01 -4.92 -5.57
CA THR A 480 -33.46 -5.01 -6.92
C THR A 480 -33.80 -3.73 -7.69
N ALA A 481 -32.84 -3.16 -8.42
CA ALA A 481 -33.04 -1.98 -9.27
C ALA A 481 -32.58 -2.28 -10.70
N VAL A 482 -33.35 -1.81 -11.67
CA VAL A 482 -33.04 -1.91 -13.09
C VAL A 482 -32.86 -0.50 -13.65
N TYR A 483 -31.70 -0.27 -14.25
CA TYR A 483 -31.42 0.93 -15.03
C TYR A 483 -31.42 0.54 -16.51
N SER A 484 -32.18 1.24 -17.36
CA SER A 484 -32.17 1.00 -18.82
C SER A 484 -31.94 2.27 -19.62
N ARG A 485 -31.03 2.23 -20.60
CA ARG A 485 -30.87 3.26 -21.64
C ARG A 485 -31.78 2.99 -22.83
N VAL A 486 -31.95 1.70 -23.16
CA VAL A 486 -32.79 1.26 -24.28
C VAL A 486 -34.28 1.33 -23.93
N PRO A 487 -35.16 1.57 -24.92
CA PRO A 487 -36.60 1.45 -24.74
C PRO A 487 -37.00 0.05 -24.27
N LEU A 488 -37.81 0.02 -23.21
CA LEU A 488 -38.39 -1.19 -22.64
C LEU A 488 -39.86 -1.25 -23.02
N LYS A 489 -40.33 -2.47 -23.36
CA LYS A 489 -41.71 -2.69 -23.77
C LYS A 489 -42.67 -2.29 -22.65
N GLU A 490 -43.80 -1.68 -23.00
CA GLU A 490 -44.87 -1.33 -22.07
C GLU A 490 -45.22 -2.50 -21.12
N GLY A 491 -45.36 -2.17 -19.83
CA GLY A 491 -45.52 -3.15 -18.75
C GLY A 491 -44.21 -3.77 -18.23
N TYR A 492 -43.04 -3.38 -18.75
CA TYR A 492 -41.73 -3.86 -18.29
C TYR A 492 -40.77 -2.70 -17.89
N PRO A 493 -39.93 -2.87 -16.86
CA PRO A 493 -39.73 -4.09 -16.07
C PRO A 493 -40.93 -4.44 -15.18
N TYR A 494 -41.12 -5.72 -14.94
CA TYR A 494 -42.13 -6.24 -14.01
C TYR A 494 -41.45 -7.01 -12.88
N ALA A 495 -41.82 -6.69 -11.64
CA ALA A 495 -41.32 -7.33 -10.43
C ALA A 495 -42.30 -8.39 -9.91
N HIS A 496 -41.79 -9.55 -9.52
CA HIS A 496 -42.56 -10.64 -8.94
C HIS A 496 -41.76 -11.28 -7.79
N ASN A 497 -42.19 -11.06 -6.55
CA ASN A 497 -41.43 -11.50 -5.36
C ASN A 497 -42.18 -12.64 -4.66
N VAL A 498 -41.59 -13.84 -4.65
CA VAL A 498 -42.23 -15.07 -4.14
C VAL A 498 -41.25 -15.90 -3.31
N ASN A 499 -41.68 -16.40 -2.16
CA ASN A 499 -40.94 -17.32 -1.28
C ASN A 499 -39.50 -16.86 -0.93
N GLY A 500 -39.27 -15.54 -0.83
CA GLY A 500 -37.96 -14.94 -0.54
C GLY A 500 -37.03 -14.77 -1.74
N ILE A 501 -37.55 -15.00 -2.96
CA ILE A 501 -36.87 -14.78 -4.23
C ILE A 501 -37.50 -13.55 -4.91
N GLU A 502 -36.66 -12.59 -5.27
CA GLU A 502 -37.01 -11.41 -6.05
C GLU A 502 -36.78 -11.73 -7.54
N PHE A 503 -37.83 -11.74 -8.36
CA PHE A 503 -37.72 -11.79 -9.82
C PHE A 503 -38.01 -10.41 -10.40
N THR A 504 -37.21 -10.00 -11.39
CA THR A 504 -37.47 -8.79 -12.18
C THR A 504 -37.30 -9.12 -13.66
N ILE A 505 -38.43 -9.17 -14.38
CA ILE A 505 -38.51 -9.52 -15.80
C ILE A 505 -38.40 -8.23 -16.63
N ILE A 506 -37.58 -8.25 -17.68
CA ILE A 506 -37.28 -7.09 -18.54
C ILE A 506 -37.41 -7.55 -20.00
N LYS A 507 -38.08 -6.76 -20.83
CA LYS A 507 -38.20 -6.96 -22.29
C LYS A 507 -37.91 -5.63 -22.99
N THR A 508 -37.04 -5.63 -23.98
CA THR A 508 -36.76 -4.43 -24.79
C THR A 508 -37.72 -4.34 -25.97
N GLU A 509 -37.90 -3.14 -26.52
CA GLU A 509 -38.64 -2.98 -27.78
C GLU A 509 -37.81 -3.48 -28.98
N SER A 510 -36.49 -3.33 -28.92
CA SER A 510 -35.56 -3.67 -30.01
C SER A 510 -35.32 -5.17 -30.19
N ASN A 511 -35.49 -5.98 -29.13
CA ASN A 511 -35.24 -7.43 -29.15
C ASN A 511 -36.44 -8.18 -28.54
N PRO A 512 -37.63 -8.17 -29.19
CA PRO A 512 -38.88 -8.66 -28.60
C PRO A 512 -38.90 -10.18 -28.30
N HIS A 513 -37.97 -10.94 -28.88
CA HIS A 513 -37.79 -12.37 -28.62
C HIS A 513 -36.92 -12.66 -27.38
N LEU A 514 -36.19 -11.66 -26.86
CA LEU A 514 -35.30 -11.81 -25.71
C LEU A 514 -36.02 -11.43 -24.42
N ASN A 515 -36.08 -12.37 -23.48
CA ASN A 515 -36.57 -12.14 -22.12
C ASN A 515 -35.37 -12.12 -21.18
N ILE A 516 -35.09 -10.97 -20.54
CA ILE A 516 -34.05 -10.84 -19.53
C ILE A 516 -34.72 -10.98 -18.16
N ILE A 517 -34.21 -11.86 -17.30
CA ILE A 517 -34.77 -12.08 -15.96
C ILE A 517 -33.66 -11.91 -14.93
N GLY A 518 -33.72 -10.83 -14.16
CA GLY A 518 -32.97 -10.70 -12.92
C GLY A 518 -33.60 -11.57 -11.85
N VAL A 519 -32.79 -12.41 -11.19
CA VAL A 519 -33.24 -13.24 -10.06
C VAL A 519 -32.31 -12.99 -8.88
N TYR A 520 -32.87 -12.69 -7.71
CA TYR A 520 -32.11 -12.51 -6.48
C TYR A 520 -32.78 -13.21 -5.30
N ARG A 521 -31.99 -13.59 -4.29
CA ARG A 521 -32.47 -14.20 -3.05
C ARG A 521 -31.63 -13.66 -1.90
N SER A 522 -32.30 -13.12 -0.87
CA SER A 522 -31.60 -12.63 0.31
C SER A 522 -30.97 -13.78 1.12
N PRO A 523 -29.65 -13.72 1.46
CA PRO A 523 -28.96 -14.77 2.20
C PRO A 523 -29.40 -14.79 3.67
N GLY A 524 -30.50 -15.51 3.92
CA GLY A 524 -31.15 -15.64 5.23
C GLY A 524 -32.60 -16.11 5.16
N ILE A 525 -33.28 -15.94 4.02
CA ILE A 525 -34.67 -16.39 3.86
C ILE A 525 -34.70 -17.88 3.49
N ALA A 526 -35.49 -18.66 4.23
CA ALA A 526 -35.76 -20.07 3.92
C ALA A 526 -36.72 -20.18 2.73
N THR A 527 -36.30 -20.89 1.68
CA THR A 527 -37.10 -21.13 0.47
C THR A 527 -37.87 -22.45 0.58
N TYR A 528 -39.18 -22.37 0.77
CA TYR A 528 -40.08 -23.47 0.49
C TYR A 528 -40.31 -23.53 -1.03
N ILE A 529 -39.60 -24.44 -1.71
CA ILE A 529 -39.81 -24.68 -3.15
C ILE A 529 -40.95 -25.71 -3.27
N THR A 530 -42.19 -25.23 -3.19
CA THR A 530 -43.34 -25.98 -3.70
C THR A 530 -43.22 -26.07 -5.22
N SER A 531 -43.39 -27.27 -5.79
CA SER A 531 -43.15 -27.55 -7.21
C SER A 531 -44.28 -27.05 -8.12
N THR A 532 -44.51 -25.73 -8.14
CA THR A 532 -45.39 -25.08 -9.11
C THR A 532 -44.59 -24.83 -10.39
N VAL A 533 -44.80 -25.65 -11.41
CA VAL A 533 -44.16 -25.48 -12.72
C VAL A 533 -44.66 -24.19 -13.36
N PHE A 534 -43.75 -23.32 -13.80
CA PHE A 534 -44.08 -22.22 -14.70
C PHE A 534 -44.47 -22.80 -16.05
N THR A 535 -45.77 -22.98 -16.29
CA THR A 535 -46.32 -23.24 -17.63
C THR A 535 -46.15 -21.99 -18.50
N THR A 536 -45.79 -22.23 -19.76
CA THR A 536 -45.34 -21.23 -20.76
C THR A 536 -46.36 -20.16 -21.11
#